data_AF-A0A3D5FM94-F1
#
_entry.id   AF-A0A3D5FM94-F1
#
_cell.length_a   1.000
_cell.length_b   1.000
_cell.length_c   1.000
_cell.angle_alpha   90.00
_cell.angle_beta   90.00
_cell.angle_gamma   90.00
#
_symmetry.space_group_name_H-M   'P 1'
#
loop_
_entity.id
_entity.type
_entity.pdbx_description
1 polymer ?
#
loop_
_entity_poly.entity_id
_entity_poly.type
_entity_poly.pdbx_seq_one_letter_code
_entity_poly.pdbx_strand_id
1 'polypeptide(L)' 'MPNFSVVISDDEPFERALRRFSSKTKRNGLLRDLKRKRFYTKPSVQKKLDLQKSIRRRKKAERIARLAEMGLDRRGRKRR' A
#
# COMPACT_ATOMS: atom_id res chain seq x y z
N MET A 1 -9.36 -11.35 10.40
CA MET A 1 -8.84 -9.97 10.45
C MET A 1 -7.41 -10.04 10.94
N PRO A 2 -6.42 -9.36 10.33
CA PRO A 2 -5.09 -9.36 10.89
C PRO A 2 -5.14 -8.64 12.24
N ASN A 3 -4.64 -9.28 13.29
CA ASN A 3 -4.62 -8.82 14.67
C ASN A 3 -4.06 -7.38 14.76
N PHE A 4 -4.96 -6.40 14.86
CA PHE A 4 -4.60 -4.97 14.98
C PHE A 4 -4.46 -4.63 16.46
N SER A 5 -3.28 -4.86 17.01
CA SER A 5 -2.91 -4.43 18.37
C SER A 5 -1.61 -3.62 18.36
N VAL A 6 -1.51 -2.60 19.20
CA VAL A 6 -0.25 -1.89 19.44
C VAL A 6 -0.03 -1.93 20.93
N VAL A 7 0.96 -2.70 21.37
CA VAL A 7 1.33 -2.78 22.77
C VAL A 7 2.35 -1.68 23.04
N ILE A 8 2.08 -0.88 24.05
CA ILE A 8 2.96 0.19 24.53
C ILE A 8 3.77 -0.37 25.69
N SER A 9 5.05 -0.03 25.75
CA SER A 9 5.92 -0.33 26.89
C SER A 9 6.10 0.94 27.71
N ASP A 10 6.30 0.80 29.01
CA ASP A 10 6.37 1.94 29.94
C ASP A 10 7.55 2.89 29.65
N ASP A 11 8.63 2.37 29.07
CA ASP A 11 9.82 3.15 28.69
C ASP A 11 9.72 3.87 27.32
N GLU A 12 8.58 3.77 26.61
CA GLU A 12 8.44 4.40 25.30
C GLU A 12 7.77 5.79 25.38
N PRO A 13 8.37 6.84 24.77
CA PRO A 13 7.70 8.13 24.66
C PRO A 13 6.45 8.02 23.78
N PHE A 14 5.36 8.68 24.21
CA PHE A 14 4.03 8.64 23.59
C PHE A 14 4.06 8.85 22.06
N GLU A 15 4.86 9.79 21.56
CA GLU A 15 4.94 10.08 20.14
C GLU A 15 5.42 8.89 19.31
N ARG A 16 6.34 8.07 19.84
CA ARG A 16 6.80 6.86 19.14
C ARG A 16 5.68 5.82 19.07
N ALA A 17 4.93 5.63 20.15
CA ALA A 17 3.75 4.76 20.15
C ALA A 17 2.71 5.21 19.12
N LEU A 18 2.41 6.51 19.06
CA LEU A 18 1.48 7.10 18.10
C LEU A 18 1.94 6.93 16.64
N ARG A 19 3.24 7.10 16.37
CA ARG A 19 3.82 6.85 15.04
C ARG A 19 3.71 5.38 14.64
N ARG A 20 3.94 4.44 15.57
CA ARG A 20 3.76 3.00 15.33
C ARG A 20 2.31 2.67 15.04
N PHE A 21 1.37 3.21 15.83
CA PHE A 21 -0.06 3.08 15.59
C PHE A 21 -0.45 3.58 14.20
N SER A 22 -0.11 4.82 13.87
CA SER A 22 -0.41 5.43 12.57
C SER A 22 0.15 4.60 11.40
N SER A 23 1.37 4.09 11.56
CA SER A 23 2.02 3.25 10.55
C SER A 23 1.33 1.88 10.43
N LYS A 24 0.95 1.26 11.54
CA LYS A 24 0.22 -0.03 11.56
C LYS A 24 -1.18 0.14 10.94
N THR A 25 -1.89 1.23 11.22
CA THR A 25 -3.20 1.55 10.62
C THR A 25 -3.10 1.67 9.10
N LYS A 26 -2.09 2.40 8.62
CA LYS A 26 -1.82 2.55 7.19
C LYS A 26 -1.42 1.23 6.53
N ARG A 27 -0.57 0.42 7.19
CA ARG A 27 -0.09 -0.87 6.68
C ARG A 27 -1.20 -1.92 6.63
N ASN A 28 -2.05 -2.00 7.66
CA ASN A 28 -3.20 -2.91 7.71
C ASN A 28 -4.22 -2.54 6.61
N GLY A 29 -4.31 -1.26 6.26
CA GLY A 29 -5.19 -0.81 5.18
C GLY A 29 -6.63 -0.61 5.62
N LEU A 30 -6.89 -0.59 6.94
CA LEU A 30 -8.22 -0.43 7.54
C LEU A 30 -9.02 0.72 6.91
N LEU A 31 -8.41 1.91 6.78
CA LEU A 31 -9.06 3.08 6.17
C LEU A 31 -9.41 2.87 4.70
N ARG A 32 -8.58 2.12 3.97
CA ARG A 32 -8.83 1.81 2.56
C ARG A 32 -10.01 0.86 2.42
N ASP A 33 -10.11 -0.12 3.29
CA ASP A 33 -11.18 -1.11 3.27
C ASP A 33 -12.51 -0.48 3.68
N LEU A 34 -12.50 0.39 4.71
CA LEU A 34 -13.65 1.22 5.06
C LEU A 34 -14.12 2.06 3.87
N LYS A 35 -13.19 2.74 3.17
CA LYS A 35 -13.53 3.51 1.98
C LYS A 35 -14.10 2.66 0.85
N ARG A 36 -13.59 1.44 0.64
CA ARG A 36 -14.08 0.50 -0.38
C ARG A 36 -15.48 -0.03 -0.05
N LYS A 37 -15.76 -0.28 1.23
CA LYS A 37 -17.03 -0.84 1.72
C LYS A 37 -18.10 0.20 2.03
N ARG A 38 -17.79 1.50 1.94
CA ARG A 38 -18.71 2.59 2.26
C ARG A 38 -20.02 2.56 1.45
N PHE A 39 -19.98 2.02 0.22
CA PHE A 39 -21.14 1.88 -0.64
C PHE A 39 -21.19 0.49 -1.25
N TYR A 40 -22.39 0.02 -1.55
CA TYR A 40 -22.56 -1.20 -2.34
C TYR A 40 -21.95 -1.01 -3.73
N THR A 41 -21.18 -2.00 -4.17
CA THR A 41 -20.64 -2.05 -5.52
C THR A 41 -21.07 -3.37 -6.14
N LYS A 42 -21.72 -3.30 -7.30
CA LYS A 42 -22.14 -4.51 -8.04
C LYS A 42 -20.91 -5.39 -8.32
N PRO A 43 -21.01 -6.73 -8.17
CA PRO A 43 -19.87 -7.63 -8.35
C PRO A 43 -19.17 -7.49 -9.73
N SER A 44 -19.92 -7.18 -10.78
CA SER A 44 -19.35 -6.93 -12.12
C SER A 44 -18.42 -5.71 -12.14
N VAL A 45 -18.83 -4.61 -11.49
CA VAL A 45 -18.04 -3.39 -11.36
C VAL A 45 -16.79 -3.67 -10.52
N GLN A 46 -16.94 -4.42 -9.43
CA GLN A 46 -15.83 -4.80 -8.57
C GLN A 46 -14.78 -5.65 -9.34
N LYS A 47 -15.23 -6.64 -10.12
CA LYS A 47 -14.35 -7.44 -11.01
C LYS A 47 -13.60 -6.56 -12.02
N LYS A 48 -14.29 -5.60 -12.66
CA LYS A 48 -13.67 -4.66 -13.60
C LYS A 48 -12.59 -3.80 -12.94
N LEU A 49 -12.87 -3.28 -11.74
CA LEU A 49 -11.91 -2.47 -10.97
C LEU A 49 -10.68 -3.27 -10.56
N ASP A 50 -10.86 -4.52 -10.13
CA ASP A 50 -9.76 -5.40 -9.73
C ASP A 50 -8.88 -5.80 -10.92
N LEU A 51 -9.48 -6.07 -12.08
CA LEU A 51 -8.74 -6.31 -13.33
C LEU A 51 -7.90 -5.09 -13.73
N GLN A 52 -8.51 -3.89 -13.76
CA GLN A 52 -7.77 -2.66 -14.08
C GLN A 52 -6.61 -2.41 -13.11
N LYS A 53 -6.83 -2.69 -11.81
CA LYS A 53 -5.79 -2.56 -10.78
C LYS A 53 -4.66 -3.57 -11.00
N SER A 54 -4.96 -4.80 -11.43
CA SER A 54 -3.97 -5.81 -11.79
C SER A 54 -3.13 -5.35 -13.00
N ILE A 55 -3.77 -4.88 -14.07
CA ILE A 55 -3.09 -4.37 -15.27
C ILE A 55 -2.15 -3.20 -14.91
N ARG A 56 -2.62 -2.24 -14.10
CA ARG A 56 -1.78 -1.10 -13.65
C ARG A 56 -0.56 -1.56 -12.85
N ARG A 57 -0.72 -2.58 -12.00
CA ARG A 57 0.40 -3.17 -11.23
C ARG A 57 1.41 -3.83 -12.15
N ARG A 58 0.94 -4.62 -13.12
CA ARG A 58 1.80 -5.30 -14.10
C ARG A 58 2.61 -4.30 -14.93
N LYS A 59 1.94 -3.31 -15.53
CA LYS A 59 2.60 -2.22 -16.28
C LYS A 59 3.63 -1.46 -15.44
N LYS A 60 3.35 -1.22 -14.15
CA LYS A 60 4.31 -0.57 -13.25
C LYS A 60 5.53 -1.45 -13.00
N ALA A 61 5.34 -2.75 -12.80
CA ALA A 61 6.43 -3.71 -12.61
C ALA A 61 7.31 -3.82 -13.86
N GLU A 62 6.70 -4.00 -15.04
CA GLU A 62 7.37 -4.01 -16.34
C GLU A 62 8.22 -2.74 -16.54
N ARG A 63 7.64 -1.56 -16.25
CA ARG A 63 8.38 -0.28 -16.32
C ARG A 63 9.58 -0.25 -15.37
N ILE A 64 9.44 -0.74 -14.14
CA ILE A 64 10.53 -0.78 -13.16
C ILE A 64 11.63 -1.75 -13.61
N ALA A 65 11.26 -2.92 -14.13
CA ALA A 65 12.19 -3.89 -14.68
C ALA A 65 12.98 -3.30 -15.86
N ARG A 66 12.28 -2.67 -16.82
CA ARG A 66 12.92 -1.98 -17.95
C ARG A 66 13.89 -0.88 -17.52
N LEU A 67 13.51 -0.06 -16.54
CA LEU A 67 14.41 0.96 -15.98
C LEU A 67 15.63 0.32 -15.31
N ALA A 68 15.46 -0.82 -14.63
CA ALA A 68 16.57 -1.53 -14.01
C ALA A 68 17.54 -2.12 -15.06
N GLU A 69 17.03 -2.72 -16.14
CA GLU A 69 17.85 -3.21 -17.25
C GLU A 69 18.64 -2.08 -17.92
N MET A 70 18.05 -0.90 -18.04
CA MET A 70 18.71 0.31 -18.56
C MET A 70 19.71 0.93 -17.57
N GLY A 71 19.90 0.35 -16.38
CA GLY A 71 20.77 0.90 -15.34
C GLY A 71 20.26 2.21 -14.71
N LEU A 72 18.96 2.48 -14.81
CA LEU A 72 18.32 3.71 -14.35
C LEU A 72 17.64 3.55 -12.97
N ASP A 73 17.58 4.65 -12.22
CA ASP A 73 16.81 4.75 -10.98
C ASP A 73 15.30 4.89 -11.27
N ARG A 74 14.49 4.95 -10.20
CA ARG A 74 13.03 5.09 -10.32
C ARG A 74 12.59 6.42 -10.98
N ARG A 75 13.52 7.37 -11.14
CA ARG A 75 13.34 8.68 -11.77
C ARG A 75 13.98 8.74 -13.17
N GLY A 76 14.55 7.65 -13.68
CA GLY A 76 15.17 7.58 -15.00
C GLY A 76 16.60 8.13 -15.07
N ARG A 77 17.28 8.30 -13.93
CA ARG A 77 18.68 8.75 -13.87
C ARG A 77 19.62 7.55 -13.84
N LYS A 78 20.77 7.61 -14.52
CA LYS A 78 21.80 6.56 -14.42
C LYS A 78 22.20 6.36 -12.96
N ARG A 79 22.18 5.11 -12.50
CA ARG A 79 22.80 4.74 -11.23
C ARG A 79 24.31 4.84 -11.46
N ARG A 80 24.95 5.80 -10.79
CA ARG A 80 26.40 5.90 -10.73
C ARG A 80 26.98 4.64 -10.09
#